data_AF-A0A8H3XBC2-F1
#
_entry.id   AF-A0A8H3XBC2-F1
#
_cell.length_a   1.000
_cell.length_b   1.000
_cell.length_c   1.000
_cell.angle_alpha   90.00
_cell.angle_beta   90.00
_cell.angle_gamma   90.00
#
_symmetry.space_group_name_H-M   'P 1'
#
loop_
_entity.id
_entity.type
_entity.pdbx_description
1 polymer ?
#
loop_
_entity_poly.entity_id
_entity_poly.type
_entity_poly.pdbx_seq_one_letter_code
_entity_poly.pdbx_strand_id
1 'polypeptide(L)'
;MTIASFVLEIKFLLFFRVLEYFGKYFAIMIGVAQQIFSFLVVLSIMVLSFAHSLHLLLRPTSEYSYNQPNNSDDANNPWNLVPTYKFISSNGTVGETLIETPDDNTNLFTMFSTSILAVYFMLTGDSSAVSSWGIVDNWTLTLLLVLFSFFTTIYLLNLFISLLGNAINQTYNEESFLQLKVEILAEIELFWMLPHQRRKKNWFPELLYFEASVQELKKYIKNLKDEHEDEILQNLLPEIKEIAEIKDEDDIMQKLLPEIKKIIDTKDSTKDSTKDTSKDPTKGSTVDSTIDSTKNSNKDSTEDSKTEGSTKDSTKDWPYSLIMQE
;
A
#
# COMPACT_ATOMS: atom_id res chain seq x y z
N MET A 1 24.45 -1.96 -3.39
CA MET A 1 24.40 -1.39 -2.03
C MET A 1 23.25 -0.40 -1.90
N THR A 2 23.28 0.75 -2.58
CA THR A 2 22.27 1.83 -2.42
C THR A 2 20.83 1.40 -2.66
N ILE A 3 20.54 0.79 -3.82
CA ILE A 3 19.18 0.33 -4.16
C ILE A 3 18.70 -0.73 -3.15
N ALA A 4 19.59 -1.63 -2.74
CA ALA A 4 19.25 -2.67 -1.77
C ALA A 4 18.92 -2.09 -0.38
N SER A 5 19.67 -1.07 0.08
CA SER A 5 19.37 -0.36 1.34
C SER A 5 18.00 0.32 1.26
N PHE A 6 17.76 1.07 0.17
CA PHE A 6 16.49 1.76 -0.03
C PHE A 6 15.29 0.81 -0.07
N VAL A 7 15.39 -0.30 -0.80
CA VAL A 7 14.34 -1.33 -0.85
C VAL A 7 14.13 -1.97 0.53
N LEU A 8 15.20 -2.20 1.29
CA LEU A 8 15.12 -2.74 2.64
C LEU A 8 14.43 -1.77 3.61
N GLU A 9 14.71 -0.47 3.50
CA GLU A 9 14.03 0.58 4.27
C GLU A 9 12.54 0.69 3.92
N ILE A 10 12.18 0.63 2.63
CA ILE A 10 10.76 0.57 2.22
C ILE A 10 10.09 -0.70 2.75
N LYS A 11 10.76 -1.86 2.65
CA LYS A 11 10.24 -3.12 3.20
C LYS A 11 10.08 -3.04 4.72
N PHE A 12 10.99 -2.37 5.41
CA PHE A 12 10.88 -2.12 6.84
C PHE A 12 9.63 -1.30 7.18
N LEU A 13 9.33 -0.24 6.41
CA LEU A 13 8.11 0.55 6.59
C LEU A 13 6.83 -0.28 6.44
N LEU A 14 6.80 -1.23 5.50
CA LEU A 14 5.63 -2.10 5.28
C LEU A 14 5.31 -3.00 6.48
N PHE A 15 6.25 -3.30 7.37
CA PHE A 15 5.94 -4.06 8.60
C PHE A 15 5.02 -3.30 9.55
N PHE A 16 5.02 -1.97 9.51
CA PHE A 16 4.11 -1.16 10.33
C PHE A 16 2.64 -1.31 9.93
N ARG A 17 2.33 -1.89 8.76
CA ARG A 17 0.97 -2.19 8.31
C ARG A 17 0.18 -3.06 9.31
N VAL A 18 0.86 -3.90 10.09
CA VAL A 18 0.23 -4.80 11.07
C VAL A 18 -0.17 -4.07 12.36
N LEU A 19 0.49 -2.97 12.70
CA LEU A 19 0.21 -2.22 13.92
C LEU A 19 -1.07 -1.40 13.78
N GLU A 20 -1.90 -1.33 14.81
CA GLU A 20 -3.21 -0.66 14.71
C GLU A 20 -3.14 0.83 14.44
N TYR A 21 -2.15 1.50 15.02
CA TYR A 21 -1.96 2.94 14.84
C TYR A 21 -1.56 3.29 13.41
N PHE A 22 -0.64 2.54 12.81
CA PHE A 22 -0.11 2.81 11.47
C PHE A 22 -0.92 2.12 10.36
N GLY A 23 -1.46 0.94 10.64
CA GLY A 23 -2.16 0.09 9.68
C GLY A 23 -3.39 0.76 9.07
N LYS A 24 -4.08 1.64 9.81
CA LYS A 24 -5.16 2.48 9.26
C LYS A 24 -4.67 3.36 8.11
N TYR A 25 -3.52 4.01 8.26
CA TYR A 25 -2.93 4.82 7.18
C TYR A 25 -2.47 3.98 6.00
N PHE A 26 -1.91 2.79 6.25
CA PHE A 26 -1.55 1.87 5.17
C PHE A 26 -2.78 1.34 4.40
N ALA A 27 -3.89 1.07 5.08
CA ALA A 27 -5.16 0.69 4.46
C ALA A 27 -5.69 1.78 3.53
N ILE A 28 -5.66 3.04 3.99
CA ILE A 28 -6.03 4.19 3.17
C ILE A 28 -5.09 4.31 1.97
N MET A 29 -3.77 4.26 2.19
CA MET A 29 -2.79 4.38 1.11
C MET A 29 -2.95 3.30 0.03
N ILE A 30 -3.15 2.04 0.42
CA ILE A 30 -3.30 0.93 -0.53
C ILE A 30 -4.64 0.98 -1.27
N GLY A 31 -5.74 1.28 -0.56
CA GLY A 31 -7.07 1.37 -1.18
C GLY A 31 -7.17 2.55 -2.15
N VAL A 32 -6.64 3.71 -1.75
CA VAL A 32 -6.56 4.88 -2.63
C VAL A 32 -5.72 4.57 -3.86
N ALA A 33 -4.55 3.94 -3.71
CA ALA A 33 -3.68 3.59 -4.83
C ALA A 33 -4.37 2.68 -5.86
N GLN A 34 -5.14 1.69 -5.41
CA GLN A 34 -5.93 0.82 -6.30
C GLN A 34 -6.99 1.61 -7.06
N GLN A 35 -7.67 2.56 -6.40
CA GLN A 35 -8.72 3.36 -7.00
C GLN A 35 -8.22 4.35 -8.06
N ILE A 36 -7.07 4.99 -7.82
CA ILE A 36 -6.48 5.97 -8.77
C ILE A 36 -5.61 5.33 -9.86
N PHE A 37 -5.39 4.01 -9.83
CA PHE A 37 -4.45 3.35 -10.74
C PHE A 37 -4.80 3.57 -12.23
N SER A 38 -6.08 3.44 -12.59
CA SER A 38 -6.55 3.70 -13.96
C SER A 38 -6.25 5.12 -14.42
N PHE A 39 -6.34 6.11 -13.52
CA PHE A 39 -6.00 7.49 -13.82
C PHE A 39 -4.50 7.65 -14.10
N LEU A 40 -3.62 7.00 -13.30
CA LEU A 40 -2.18 7.05 -13.50
C LEU A 40 -1.75 6.46 -14.86
N VAL A 41 -2.45 5.45 -15.35
CA VAL A 41 -2.22 4.90 -16.70
C VAL A 41 -2.52 5.94 -17.77
N VAL A 42 -3.65 6.64 -17.67
CA VAL A 42 -4.01 7.73 -18.61
C VAL A 42 -2.99 8.85 -18.57
N LEU A 43 -2.59 9.30 -17.37
CA LEU A 43 -1.55 10.31 -17.19
C LEU A 43 -0.22 9.86 -17.83
N SER A 44 0.18 8.60 -17.65
CA SER A 44 1.42 8.05 -18.21
C SER A 44 1.40 8.04 -19.75
N ILE A 45 0.29 7.62 -20.37
CA ILE A 45 0.15 7.64 -21.83
C ILE A 45 0.22 9.08 -22.37
N MET A 46 -0.40 10.03 -21.66
CA MET A 46 -0.35 11.44 -22.04
C MET A 46 1.09 11.99 -21.94
N VAL A 47 1.79 11.75 -20.83
CA VAL A 47 3.19 12.17 -20.63
C VAL A 47 4.09 11.58 -21.71
N LEU A 48 3.91 10.30 -22.04
CA LEU A 48 4.64 9.65 -23.14
C LEU A 48 4.34 10.30 -24.49
N SER A 49 3.10 10.69 -24.75
CA SER A 49 2.70 11.34 -26.01
C SER A 49 3.36 12.72 -26.17
N PHE A 50 3.40 13.52 -25.10
CA PHE A 50 4.11 14.80 -25.10
C PHE A 50 5.62 14.63 -25.19
N ALA A 51 6.20 13.67 -24.46
CA ALA A 51 7.63 13.36 -24.52
C ALA A 51 8.05 12.94 -25.93
N HIS A 52 7.25 12.09 -26.59
CA HIS A 52 7.50 11.69 -27.97
C HIS A 52 7.39 12.87 -28.94
N SER A 53 6.37 13.72 -28.77
CA SER A 53 6.18 14.89 -29.64
C SER A 53 7.30 15.91 -29.49
N LEU A 54 7.73 16.21 -28.25
CA LEU A 54 8.86 17.10 -27.97
C LEU A 54 10.18 16.49 -28.44
N HIS A 55 10.40 15.18 -28.25
CA HIS A 55 11.56 14.48 -28.79
C HIS A 55 11.65 14.65 -30.32
N LEU A 56 10.56 14.44 -31.04
CA LEU A 56 10.54 14.62 -32.50
C LEU A 56 10.81 16.07 -32.92
N LEU A 57 10.32 17.05 -32.15
CA LEU A 57 10.45 18.47 -32.46
C LEU A 57 11.82 19.05 -32.12
N LEU A 58 12.40 18.63 -30.99
CA LEU A 58 13.59 19.23 -30.38
C LEU A 58 14.86 18.38 -30.51
N ARG A 59 14.77 17.20 -31.15
CA ARG A 59 15.97 16.43 -31.49
C ARG A 59 16.82 17.20 -32.51
N PRO A 60 18.16 17.14 -32.40
CA PRO A 60 19.05 17.59 -33.46
C PRO A 60 18.87 16.74 -34.71
N THR A 61 18.92 17.38 -35.85
CA THR A 61 18.87 16.75 -37.18
C THR A 61 20.24 16.61 -37.82
N SER A 62 21.19 17.42 -37.36
CA SER A 62 22.59 17.39 -37.78
C SER A 62 23.46 16.54 -36.84
N GLU A 63 24.52 15.95 -37.39
CA GLU A 63 25.54 15.31 -36.57
C GLU A 63 26.33 16.37 -35.79
N TYR A 64 26.60 16.09 -34.52
CA TYR A 64 27.34 16.98 -33.63
C TYR A 64 28.31 16.19 -32.76
N SER A 65 29.32 16.89 -32.25
CA SER A 65 30.30 16.37 -31.30
C SER A 65 30.52 17.41 -30.21
N TYR A 66 30.58 16.99 -28.95
CA TYR A 66 30.84 17.89 -27.82
C TYR A 66 32.27 18.43 -27.78
N ASN A 67 33.20 17.79 -28.50
CA ASN A 67 34.62 18.18 -28.48
C ASN A 67 34.95 19.30 -29.48
N GLN A 68 34.06 19.58 -30.43
CA GLN A 68 34.32 20.57 -31.47
C GLN A 68 33.03 21.30 -31.88
N PRO A 69 33.03 22.64 -31.88
CA PRO A 69 31.88 23.41 -32.34
C PRO A 69 31.58 23.11 -33.80
N ASN A 70 30.30 22.87 -34.09
CA ASN A 70 29.80 22.68 -35.45
C ASN A 70 28.95 23.89 -35.84
N ASN A 71 29.26 24.52 -36.97
CA ASN A 71 28.49 25.65 -37.52
C ASN A 71 27.25 25.15 -38.29
N SER A 72 26.44 24.31 -37.67
CA SER A 72 25.21 23.81 -38.29
C SER A 72 24.08 24.83 -38.14
N ASP A 73 23.28 25.01 -39.20
CA ASP A 73 22.04 25.82 -39.18
C ASP A 73 20.90 25.14 -38.38
N ASP A 74 21.17 24.01 -37.73
CA ASP A 74 20.23 23.24 -36.93
C ASP A 74 19.99 23.91 -35.57
N ALA A 75 18.79 24.49 -35.40
CA ALA A 75 18.39 25.16 -34.16
C ALA A 75 18.40 24.25 -32.91
N ASN A 76 18.32 22.94 -33.09
CA ASN A 76 18.29 21.97 -31.98
C ASN A 76 19.67 21.40 -31.64
N ASN A 77 20.73 21.82 -32.34
CA ASN A 77 22.10 21.41 -32.03
C ASN A 77 22.52 21.97 -30.66
N PRO A 78 23.08 21.14 -29.74
CA PRO A 78 23.55 21.60 -28.43
C PRO A 78 24.44 22.85 -28.46
N TRP A 79 25.28 23.02 -29.49
CA TRP A 79 26.14 24.21 -29.66
C TRP A 79 25.36 25.52 -29.91
N ASN A 80 24.12 25.43 -30.39
CA ASN A 80 23.24 26.58 -30.60
C ASN A 80 22.34 26.88 -29.39
N LEU A 81 22.31 26.00 -28.39
CA LEU A 81 21.46 26.11 -27.20
C LEU A 81 22.21 26.66 -25.97
N VAL A 82 23.54 26.60 -26.01
CA VAL A 82 24.39 27.09 -24.92
C VAL A 82 24.50 28.62 -24.89
N PRO A 83 24.68 29.21 -23.69
CA PRO A 83 24.93 30.64 -23.56
C PRO A 83 26.17 31.09 -24.34
N THR A 84 26.03 32.22 -25.05
CA THR A 84 27.15 32.90 -25.72
C THR A 84 27.42 34.24 -25.05
N TYR A 85 28.61 34.41 -24.50
CA TYR A 85 29.06 35.62 -23.83
C TYR A 85 29.81 36.52 -24.81
N LYS A 86 29.31 37.74 -25.02
CA LYS A 86 29.95 38.76 -25.85
C LYS A 86 30.68 39.75 -24.96
N PHE A 87 31.98 39.94 -25.18
CA PHE A 87 32.71 41.01 -24.48
C PHE A 87 32.32 42.36 -25.06
N ILE A 88 31.81 43.27 -24.24
CA ILE A 88 31.53 44.65 -24.64
C ILE A 88 32.51 45.55 -23.90
N SER A 89 33.42 46.17 -24.65
CA SER A 89 34.38 47.13 -24.08
C SER A 89 33.68 48.42 -23.65
N SER A 90 34.33 49.21 -22.77
CA SER A 90 33.80 50.51 -22.31
C SER A 90 33.53 51.51 -23.44
N ASN A 91 34.07 51.29 -24.64
CA ASN A 91 33.88 52.12 -25.83
C ASN A 91 32.76 51.56 -26.76
N GLY A 92 31.97 50.60 -26.30
CA GLY A 92 30.87 49.99 -27.06
C GLY A 92 31.31 49.04 -28.17
N THR A 93 32.61 48.76 -28.30
CA THR A 93 33.15 47.82 -29.29
C THR A 93 32.96 46.39 -28.78
N VAL A 94 32.32 45.55 -29.60
CA VAL A 94 32.11 44.12 -29.33
C VAL A 94 33.43 43.39 -29.62
N GLY A 95 34.00 42.79 -28.59
CA GLY A 95 35.21 41.98 -28.65
C GLY A 95 34.92 40.51 -28.96
N GLU A 96 35.81 39.62 -28.54
CA GLU A 96 35.68 38.18 -28.75
C GLU A 96 34.41 37.60 -28.09
N THR A 97 33.96 36.45 -28.59
CA THR A 97 32.79 35.73 -28.08
C THR A 97 33.23 34.42 -27.44
N LEU A 98 32.82 34.18 -26.20
CA LEU A 98 33.01 32.90 -25.52
C LEU A 98 31.71 32.11 -25.53
N ILE A 99 31.79 30.84 -25.92
CA ILE A 99 30.66 29.93 -25.98
C ILE A 99 30.89 28.86 -24.91
N GLU A 100 29.87 28.61 -24.08
CA GLU A 100 29.93 27.52 -23.11
C GLU A 100 29.98 26.16 -23.82
N THR A 101 30.72 25.19 -23.28
CA THR A 101 30.83 23.86 -23.91
C THR A 101 29.57 23.06 -23.59
N PRO A 102 28.79 22.59 -24.58
CA PRO A 102 27.61 21.80 -24.33
C PRO A 102 27.95 20.44 -23.75
N ASP A 103 26.99 19.87 -23.05
CA ASP A 103 27.04 18.53 -22.46
C ASP A 103 25.77 17.72 -22.82
N ASP A 104 25.69 16.49 -22.30
CA ASP A 104 24.53 15.60 -22.51
C ASP A 104 23.21 16.18 -21.96
N ASN A 105 23.27 17.09 -20.98
CA ASN A 105 22.10 17.70 -20.35
C ASN A 105 21.61 18.95 -21.08
N THR A 106 22.44 19.53 -21.95
CA THR A 106 22.12 20.74 -22.70
C THR A 106 20.88 20.59 -23.57
N ASN A 107 20.70 19.41 -24.19
CA ASN A 107 19.48 19.05 -24.92
C ASN A 107 18.99 17.67 -24.46
N LEU A 108 18.07 17.67 -23.49
CA LEU A 108 17.42 16.46 -22.98
C LEU A 108 16.51 15.77 -24.01
N PHE A 109 16.22 16.39 -25.15
CA PHE A 109 15.38 15.82 -26.21
C PHE A 109 16.15 15.05 -27.29
N THR A 110 17.47 14.93 -27.15
CA THR A 110 18.33 14.14 -28.04
C THR A 110 17.95 12.65 -28.03
N MET A 111 17.68 12.09 -26.86
CA MET A 111 17.26 10.71 -26.67
C MET A 111 15.81 10.64 -26.20
N PHE A 112 15.07 9.61 -26.65
CA PHE A 112 13.69 9.43 -26.22
C PHE A 112 13.58 9.21 -24.69
N SER A 113 14.52 8.48 -24.09
CA SER A 113 14.55 8.23 -22.64
C SER A 113 14.69 9.51 -21.82
N THR A 114 15.60 10.40 -22.20
CA THR A 114 15.83 11.69 -21.53
C THR A 114 14.67 12.66 -21.80
N SER A 115 13.99 12.53 -22.95
CA SER A 115 12.78 13.31 -23.26
C SER A 115 11.64 12.99 -22.31
N ILE A 116 11.47 11.71 -21.93
CA ILE A 116 10.47 11.32 -20.91
C ILE A 116 10.80 11.97 -19.57
N LEU A 117 12.07 11.98 -19.17
CA LEU A 117 12.51 12.61 -17.93
C LEU A 117 12.29 14.13 -17.95
N ALA A 118 12.59 14.80 -19.07
CA ALA A 118 12.34 16.21 -19.25
C ALA A 118 10.85 16.56 -19.06
N VAL A 119 9.95 15.80 -19.69
CA VAL A 119 8.50 16.01 -19.55
C VAL A 119 8.01 15.69 -18.13
N TYR A 120 8.61 14.71 -17.45
CA TYR A 120 8.34 14.47 -16.04
C TYR A 120 8.73 15.68 -15.16
N PHE A 121 9.89 16.30 -15.38
CA PHE A 121 10.26 17.53 -14.67
C PHE A 121 9.31 18.69 -15.00
N MET A 122 8.92 18.82 -16.26
CA MET A 122 7.90 19.80 -16.68
C MET A 122 6.55 19.58 -15.99
N LEU A 123 6.15 18.32 -15.73
CA LEU A 123 4.92 18.01 -14.97
C LEU A 123 4.98 18.57 -13.54
N THR A 124 6.17 18.60 -12.93
CA THR A 124 6.40 19.17 -11.60
C THR A 124 6.54 20.70 -11.60
N GLY A 125 6.49 21.34 -12.79
CA GLY A 125 6.61 22.78 -12.97
C GLY A 125 8.01 23.27 -13.35
N ASP A 126 8.98 22.38 -13.52
CA ASP A 126 10.33 22.73 -13.96
C ASP A 126 10.39 22.82 -15.50
N SER A 127 10.53 24.04 -16.02
CA SER A 127 10.66 24.32 -17.46
C SER A 127 12.10 24.46 -17.94
N SER A 128 13.10 24.17 -17.09
CA SER A 128 14.53 24.26 -17.44
C SER A 128 14.85 23.49 -18.72
N ALA A 129 14.25 22.32 -18.90
CA ALA A 129 14.44 21.45 -20.05
C ALA A 129 14.09 22.09 -21.41
N VAL A 130 13.23 23.11 -21.45
CA VAL A 130 12.81 23.80 -22.69
C VAL A 130 13.23 25.27 -22.72
N SER A 131 13.93 25.74 -21.68
CA SER A 131 14.28 27.15 -21.50
C SER A 131 15.32 27.66 -22.51
N SER A 132 16.11 26.75 -23.11
CA SER A 132 17.13 27.07 -24.10
C SER A 132 16.56 27.52 -25.45
N TRP A 133 15.28 27.25 -25.73
CA TRP A 133 14.62 27.65 -26.98
C TRP A 133 13.86 28.97 -26.83
N GLY A 134 14.03 29.86 -27.82
CA GLY A 134 13.23 31.06 -27.94
C GLY A 134 11.75 30.73 -28.20
N ILE A 135 10.88 30.98 -27.22
CA ILE A 135 9.42 30.75 -27.32
C ILE A 135 8.80 31.59 -28.46
N VAL A 136 9.38 32.74 -28.78
CA VAL A 136 8.91 33.62 -29.87
C VAL A 136 9.23 33.04 -31.25
N ASP A 137 10.34 32.30 -31.36
CA ASP A 137 10.87 31.84 -32.64
C ASP A 137 10.22 30.52 -33.10
N ASN A 138 9.66 29.74 -32.17
CA ASN A 138 9.07 28.44 -32.46
C ASN A 138 7.61 28.33 -32.00
N TRP A 139 6.69 28.70 -32.88
CA TRP A 139 5.25 28.66 -32.59
C TRP A 139 4.74 27.24 -32.26
N THR A 140 5.30 26.21 -32.91
CA THR A 140 4.92 24.81 -32.66
C THR A 140 5.29 24.39 -31.24
N LEU A 141 6.51 24.73 -30.79
CA LEU A 141 6.94 24.49 -29.41
C LEU A 141 6.03 25.23 -28.42
N THR A 142 5.78 26.50 -28.66
CA THR A 142 4.93 27.34 -27.81
C THR A 142 3.52 26.78 -27.67
N LEU A 143 2.91 26.37 -28.79
CA LEU A 143 1.61 25.72 -28.78
C LEU A 143 1.65 24.42 -27.97
N LEU A 144 2.67 23.59 -28.17
CA LEU A 144 2.82 22.31 -27.45
C LEU A 144 2.98 22.52 -25.94
N LEU A 145 3.73 23.56 -25.52
CA LEU A 145 3.90 23.92 -24.10
C LEU A 145 2.61 24.45 -23.46
N VAL A 146 1.85 25.29 -24.19
CA VAL A 146 0.55 25.79 -23.71
C VAL A 146 -0.43 24.63 -23.55
N LEU A 147 -0.51 23.75 -24.55
CA LEU A 147 -1.37 22.57 -24.48
C LEU A 147 -0.94 21.62 -23.36
N PHE A 148 0.36 21.39 -23.21
CA PHE A 148 0.91 20.57 -22.12
C PHE A 148 0.45 21.12 -20.77
N SER A 149 0.73 22.39 -20.48
CA SER A 149 0.37 23.03 -19.20
C SER A 149 -1.14 22.99 -18.92
N PHE A 150 -1.96 23.24 -19.94
CA PHE A 150 -3.41 23.15 -19.81
C PHE A 150 -3.89 21.74 -19.46
N PHE A 151 -3.46 20.73 -20.21
CA PHE A 151 -3.93 19.36 -20.01
C PHE A 151 -3.33 18.69 -18.79
N THR A 152 -2.04 18.88 -18.52
CA THR A 152 -1.36 18.21 -17.39
C THR A 152 -1.55 18.99 -16.10
N THR A 153 -1.00 20.19 -16.01
CA THR A 153 -0.94 20.96 -14.76
C THR A 153 -2.31 21.49 -14.34
N ILE A 154 -3.07 22.09 -15.27
CA ILE A 154 -4.35 22.71 -14.94
C ILE A 154 -5.47 21.66 -14.86
N TYR A 155 -5.54 20.73 -15.81
CA TYR A 155 -6.63 19.77 -15.85
C TYR A 155 -6.33 18.49 -15.07
N LEU A 156 -5.33 17.69 -15.50
CA LEU A 156 -5.11 16.37 -14.92
C LEU A 156 -4.61 16.41 -13.47
N LEU A 157 -3.63 17.23 -13.10
CA LEU A 157 -3.15 17.27 -11.71
C LEU A 157 -4.24 17.77 -10.74
N ASN A 158 -5.05 18.73 -11.16
CA ASN A 158 -6.18 19.18 -10.34
C ASN A 158 -7.29 18.12 -10.25
N LEU A 159 -7.59 17.42 -11.35
CA LEU A 159 -8.49 16.27 -11.35
C LEU A 159 -7.95 15.14 -10.47
N PHE A 160 -6.65 14.89 -10.52
CA PHE A 160 -5.97 13.88 -9.70
C PHE A 160 -6.14 14.18 -8.21
N ILE A 161 -5.91 15.42 -7.79
CA ILE A 161 -6.11 15.85 -6.40
C ILE A 161 -7.56 15.65 -5.97
N SER A 162 -8.54 15.97 -6.84
CA SER A 162 -9.97 15.76 -6.55
C SER A 162 -10.32 14.27 -6.41
N LEU A 163 -9.84 13.43 -7.34
CA LEU A 163 -10.04 11.98 -7.27
C LEU A 163 -9.37 11.38 -6.03
N LEU A 164 -8.17 11.85 -5.67
CA LEU A 164 -7.46 11.44 -4.47
C LEU A 164 -8.27 11.79 -3.21
N GLY A 165 -8.80 13.00 -3.12
CA GLY A 165 -9.66 13.42 -2.01
C GLY A 165 -10.91 12.57 -1.89
N ASN A 166 -11.58 12.27 -3.00
CA ASN A 166 -12.76 11.40 -3.00
C ASN A 166 -12.41 9.95 -2.61
N ALA A 167 -11.32 9.40 -3.13
CA ALA A 167 -10.85 8.06 -2.82
C ALA A 167 -10.50 7.90 -1.34
N ILE A 168 -9.84 8.92 -0.75
CA ILE A 168 -9.54 8.95 0.69
C ILE A 168 -10.85 8.92 1.48
N ASN A 169 -11.83 9.73 1.11
CA ASN A 169 -13.11 9.79 1.83
C ASN A 169 -13.88 8.45 1.77
N GLN A 170 -13.81 7.74 0.64
CA GLN A 170 -14.43 6.42 0.49
C GLN A 170 -13.69 5.31 1.25
N THR A 171 -12.36 5.41 1.36
CA THR A 171 -11.51 4.41 2.02
C THR A 171 -11.32 4.69 3.53
N TYR A 172 -11.71 5.88 4.01
CA TYR A 172 -11.71 6.25 5.42
C TYR A 172 -12.90 5.62 6.17
N ASN A 173 -13.13 4.33 5.98
CA ASN A 173 -14.09 3.56 6.76
C ASN A 173 -13.35 2.56 7.64
N GLU A 174 -13.81 2.39 8.89
CA GLU A 174 -13.22 1.45 9.86
C GLU A 174 -13.16 0.00 9.30
N GLU A 175 -14.12 -0.33 8.44
CA GLU A 175 -14.22 -1.59 7.71
C GLU A 175 -13.01 -1.87 6.80
N SER A 176 -12.45 -0.87 6.12
CA SER A 176 -11.31 -1.07 5.20
C SER A 176 -10.05 -1.50 5.95
N PHE A 177 -9.89 -1.05 7.21
CA PHE A 177 -8.79 -1.51 8.05
C PHE A 177 -8.98 -2.95 8.53
N LEU A 178 -10.22 -3.33 8.89
CA LEU A 178 -10.54 -4.70 9.27
C LEU A 178 -10.34 -5.67 8.10
N GLN A 179 -10.77 -5.28 6.89
CA GLN A 179 -10.56 -6.06 5.68
C GLN A 179 -9.06 -6.30 5.41
N LEU A 180 -8.24 -5.25 5.54
CA LEU A 180 -6.78 -5.38 5.39
C LEU A 180 -6.18 -6.32 6.46
N LYS A 181 -6.64 -6.23 7.71
CA LYS A 181 -6.19 -7.13 8.79
C LYS A 181 -6.53 -8.59 8.48
N VAL A 182 -7.74 -8.85 7.99
CA VAL A 182 -8.19 -10.20 7.60
C VAL A 182 -7.37 -10.74 6.43
N GLU A 183 -7.10 -9.92 5.41
CA GLU A 183 -6.27 -10.31 4.26
C GLU A 183 -4.84 -10.69 4.70
N ILE A 184 -4.23 -9.88 5.58
CA ILE A 184 -2.91 -10.19 6.15
C ILE A 184 -2.94 -11.47 6.97
N LEU A 185 -3.99 -11.69 7.78
CA LEU A 185 -4.11 -12.88 8.60
C LEU A 185 -4.26 -14.14 7.75
N ALA A 186 -5.07 -14.09 6.68
CA ALA A 186 -5.23 -15.17 5.72
C ALA A 186 -3.92 -15.47 4.97
N GLU A 187 -3.16 -14.44 4.59
CA GLU A 187 -1.84 -14.60 3.97
C GLU A 187 -0.85 -15.31 4.92
N ILE A 188 -0.83 -14.91 6.20
CA ILE A 188 -0.02 -15.56 7.23
C ILE A 188 -0.46 -17.01 7.41
N GLU A 189 -1.77 -17.27 7.46
CA GLU A 189 -2.29 -18.61 7.62
C GLU A 189 -1.91 -19.54 6.47
N LEU A 190 -2.02 -19.04 5.24
CA LEU A 190 -1.80 -19.83 4.04
C LEU A 190 -0.31 -20.08 3.77
N PHE A 191 0.53 -19.06 3.92
CA PHE A 191 1.92 -19.10 3.46
C PHE A 191 2.96 -19.24 4.58
N TRP A 192 2.65 -18.80 5.81
CA TRP A 192 3.65 -18.65 6.87
C TRP A 192 3.43 -19.59 8.06
N MET A 193 2.28 -20.24 8.16
CA MET A 193 2.00 -21.20 9.23
C MET A 193 2.24 -22.66 8.81
N LEU A 194 2.85 -23.42 9.71
CA LEU A 194 3.02 -24.86 9.54
C LEU A 194 1.69 -25.60 9.80
N PRO A 195 1.46 -26.78 9.17
CA PRO A 195 0.22 -27.55 9.36
C PRO A 195 -0.12 -27.86 10.82
N HIS A 196 0.90 -28.02 11.67
CA HIS A 196 0.69 -28.26 13.10
C HIS A 196 0.28 -26.99 13.89
N GLN A 197 0.64 -25.79 13.42
CA GLN A 197 0.24 -24.51 14.05
C GLN A 197 -1.21 -24.20 13.74
N ARG A 198 -1.68 -24.49 12.52
CA ARG A 198 -3.09 -24.37 12.13
C ARG A 198 -4.03 -25.28 12.92
N ARG A 199 -3.57 -26.47 13.32
CA ARG A 199 -4.37 -27.42 14.12
C ARG A 199 -4.36 -27.15 15.62
N LYS A 200 -3.72 -26.07 16.07
CA LYS A 200 -3.66 -25.73 17.50
C LYS A 200 -4.96 -25.05 17.94
N LYS A 201 -5.76 -25.78 18.73
CA LYS A 201 -7.03 -25.28 19.30
C LYS A 201 -6.92 -23.98 20.13
N ASN A 202 -5.73 -23.63 20.61
CA ASN A 202 -5.51 -22.40 21.37
C ASN A 202 -5.22 -21.17 20.49
N TRP A 203 -4.86 -21.36 19.21
CA TRP A 203 -4.68 -20.28 18.23
C TRP A 203 -5.89 -20.17 17.30
N PHE A 204 -6.52 -21.31 17.01
CA PHE A 204 -7.76 -21.44 16.24
C PHE A 204 -8.84 -22.01 17.17
N PRO A 205 -9.48 -21.17 17.98
CA PRO A 205 -10.55 -21.62 18.87
C PRO A 205 -11.77 -22.03 18.04
N GLU A 206 -12.45 -23.09 18.48
CA GLU A 206 -13.67 -23.60 17.85
C GLU A 206 -14.89 -22.68 18.07
N LEU A 207 -14.77 -21.73 19.02
CA LEU A 207 -15.81 -20.78 19.41
C LEU A 207 -15.20 -19.40 19.62
N LEU A 208 -15.72 -18.39 18.92
CA LEU A 208 -15.39 -16.98 19.10
C LEU A 208 -16.51 -16.29 19.89
N TYR A 209 -16.19 -15.79 21.08
CA TYR A 209 -17.12 -14.98 21.87
C TYR A 209 -16.92 -13.51 21.52
N PHE A 210 -17.95 -12.86 21.02
CA PHE A 210 -17.97 -11.41 20.79
C PHE A 210 -18.91 -10.78 21.82
N GLU A 211 -18.37 -9.88 22.64
CA GLU A 211 -19.16 -9.09 23.58
C GLU A 211 -19.65 -7.84 22.85
N ALA A 212 -20.96 -7.75 22.66
CA ALA A 212 -21.63 -6.59 22.06
C ALA A 212 -22.63 -6.02 23.07
N SER A 213 -22.76 -4.69 23.12
CA SER A 213 -23.82 -4.10 23.92
C SER A 213 -25.18 -4.42 23.31
N VAL A 214 -26.19 -4.62 24.16
CA VAL A 214 -27.58 -4.86 23.72
C VAL A 214 -28.09 -3.70 22.85
N GLN A 215 -27.64 -2.48 23.12
CA GLN A 215 -28.01 -1.28 22.37
C GLN A 215 -27.41 -1.26 20.96
N GLU A 216 -26.14 -1.62 20.81
CA GLU A 216 -25.49 -1.75 19.49
C GLU A 216 -26.11 -2.88 18.68
N LEU A 217 -26.40 -4.01 19.30
CA LEU A 217 -27.08 -5.14 18.65
C LEU A 217 -28.45 -4.74 18.10
N LYS A 218 -29.25 -4.03 18.91
CA LYS A 218 -30.55 -3.49 18.48
C LYS A 218 -30.42 -2.52 17.30
N LYS A 219 -29.41 -1.63 17.34
CA LYS A 219 -29.13 -0.69 16.25
C LYS A 219 -28.74 -1.42 14.97
N TYR A 220 -27.89 -2.43 15.06
CA TYR A 220 -27.44 -3.23 13.94
C TYR A 220 -28.61 -3.98 13.28
N ILE A 221 -29.45 -4.67 14.08
CA ILE A 221 -30.62 -5.40 13.56
C ILE A 221 -31.66 -4.46 12.93
N LYS A 222 -31.79 -3.24 13.45
CA LYS A 222 -32.66 -2.23 12.84
C LYS A 222 -32.12 -1.78 11.48
N ASN A 223 -30.82 -1.50 11.39
CA ASN A 223 -30.18 -1.10 10.12
C ASN A 223 -30.34 -2.20 9.06
N LEU A 224 -30.17 -3.48 9.43
CA LEU A 224 -30.38 -4.62 8.51
C LEU A 224 -31.81 -4.68 7.95
N LYS A 225 -32.82 -4.34 8.78
CA LYS A 225 -34.22 -4.28 8.34
C LYS A 225 -34.47 -3.11 7.38
N ASP A 226 -33.85 -1.96 7.66
CA ASP A 226 -33.97 -0.75 6.85
C ASP A 226 -33.24 -0.88 5.49
N GLU A 227 -32.15 -1.66 5.43
CA GLU A 227 -31.36 -1.94 4.21
C GLU A 227 -31.85 -3.17 3.41
N HIS A 228 -32.91 -3.85 3.86
CA HIS A 228 -33.50 -5.04 3.23
C HIS A 228 -32.56 -6.25 3.07
N GLU A 229 -31.63 -6.45 4.00
CA GLU A 229 -30.73 -7.61 4.04
C GLU A 229 -31.39 -8.83 4.71
N ASP A 230 -32.50 -9.29 4.15
CA ASP A 230 -33.35 -10.36 4.71
C ASP A 230 -32.62 -11.71 4.86
N GLU A 231 -31.60 -11.96 4.03
CA GLU A 231 -30.81 -13.19 4.06
C GLU A 231 -29.97 -13.31 5.35
N ILE A 232 -29.35 -12.22 5.79
CA ILE A 232 -28.59 -12.16 7.03
C ILE A 232 -29.54 -12.26 8.22
N LEU A 233 -30.66 -11.55 8.17
CA LEU A 233 -31.70 -11.63 9.19
C LEU A 233 -32.23 -13.05 9.35
N GLN A 234 -32.44 -13.81 8.27
CA GLN A 234 -32.90 -15.20 8.36
C GLN A 234 -31.90 -16.11 9.06
N ASN A 235 -30.61 -15.92 8.82
CA ASN A 235 -29.52 -16.72 9.39
C ASN A 235 -29.20 -16.41 10.85
N LEU A 236 -29.68 -15.29 11.40
CA LEU A 236 -29.54 -14.99 12.83
C LEU A 236 -30.32 -16.00 13.69
N LEU A 237 -29.69 -16.42 14.81
CA LEU A 237 -30.35 -17.26 15.80
C LEU A 237 -31.65 -16.62 16.29
N PRO A 238 -32.70 -17.42 16.55
CA PRO A 238 -33.99 -16.93 17.00
C PRO A 238 -33.91 -16.12 18.30
N GLU A 239 -32.98 -16.48 19.19
CA GLU A 239 -32.69 -15.78 20.45
C GLU A 239 -32.24 -14.32 20.22
N ILE A 240 -31.40 -14.09 19.20
CA ILE A 240 -30.90 -12.74 18.85
C ILE A 240 -32.03 -11.86 18.31
N LYS A 241 -32.95 -12.44 17.54
CA LYS A 241 -34.16 -11.75 17.04
C LYS A 241 -35.07 -11.34 18.19
N GLU A 242 -35.24 -12.23 19.17
CA GLU A 242 -36.08 -11.99 20.33
C GLU A 242 -35.50 -10.87 21.22
N ILE A 243 -34.18 -10.85 21.46
CA ILE A 243 -33.49 -9.80 22.22
C ILE A 243 -33.64 -8.41 21.57
N ALA A 244 -33.71 -8.36 20.24
CA ALA A 244 -33.91 -7.12 19.49
C ALA A 244 -35.33 -6.53 19.65
N GLU A 245 -36.33 -7.38 19.89
CA GLU A 245 -37.73 -7.00 20.04
C GLU A 245 -38.12 -6.61 21.47
N ILE A 246 -37.34 -7.05 22.47
CA ILE A 246 -37.58 -6.74 23.88
C ILE A 246 -37.25 -5.26 24.17
N LYS A 247 -38.21 -4.53 24.73
CA LYS A 247 -38.09 -3.08 25.01
C LYS A 247 -37.26 -2.74 26.26
N ASP A 248 -37.30 -3.57 27.31
CA ASP A 248 -36.62 -3.31 28.59
C ASP A 248 -35.33 -4.13 28.76
N GLU A 249 -34.26 -3.49 29.22
CA GLU A 249 -32.94 -4.13 29.45
C GLU A 249 -32.96 -5.13 30.62
N ASP A 250 -33.79 -4.89 31.64
CA ASP A 250 -33.92 -5.77 32.81
C ASP A 250 -34.56 -7.14 32.47
N ASP A 251 -35.44 -7.18 31.47
CA ASP A 251 -36.06 -8.41 30.96
C ASP A 251 -35.08 -9.27 30.15
N ILE A 252 -34.14 -8.61 29.45
CA ILE A 252 -33.11 -9.28 28.65
C ILE A 252 -32.14 -10.02 29.57
N MET A 253 -31.70 -9.38 30.66
CA MET A 253 -30.80 -10.00 31.64
C MET A 253 -31.46 -11.19 32.35
N GLN A 254 -32.75 -11.12 32.68
CA GLN A 254 -33.47 -12.24 33.30
C GLN A 254 -33.61 -13.45 32.37
N LYS A 255 -33.73 -13.26 31.05
CA LYS A 255 -33.78 -14.35 30.06
C LYS A 255 -32.41 -14.96 29.75
N LEU A 256 -31.34 -14.15 29.69
CA LEU A 256 -29.99 -14.62 29.32
C LEU A 256 -29.25 -15.34 30.45
N LEU A 257 -29.51 -14.96 31.71
CA LEU A 257 -28.89 -15.58 32.90
C LEU A 257 -29.03 -17.12 32.96
N PRO A 258 -30.20 -17.74 32.75
CA PRO A 258 -30.33 -19.20 32.78
C PRO A 258 -29.59 -19.92 31.65
N GLU A 259 -29.48 -19.33 30.45
CA GLU A 259 -28.76 -19.91 29.31
C GLU A 259 -27.25 -19.84 29.47
N ILE A 260 -26.72 -18.69 29.90
CA ILE A 260 -25.29 -18.52 30.21
C ILE A 260 -24.88 -19.52 31.29
N LYS A 261 -25.71 -19.68 32.33
CA LYS A 261 -25.45 -20.63 33.41
C LYS A 261 -25.43 -22.08 32.91
N LYS A 262 -26.36 -22.44 32.00
CA LYS A 262 -26.40 -23.77 31.38
C LYS A 262 -25.15 -24.05 30.53
N ILE A 263 -24.65 -23.08 29.77
CA ILE A 263 -23.42 -23.22 28.97
C ILE A 263 -22.19 -23.38 29.88
N ILE A 264 -22.13 -22.64 30.98
CA ILE A 264 -21.04 -22.74 31.98
C ILE A 264 -21.08 -24.12 32.68
N ASP A 265 -22.25 -24.57 33.13
CA ASP A 265 -22.43 -25.86 33.82
C ASP A 265 -22.12 -27.05 32.91
N THR A 266 -22.42 -26.96 31.60
CA THR A 266 -22.09 -28.01 30.63
C THR A 266 -20.57 -28.17 30.46
N LYS A 267 -19.81 -27.07 30.59
CA LYS A 267 -18.35 -27.05 30.45
C LYS A 267 -17.62 -27.61 31.67
N ASP A 268 -18.15 -27.42 32.88
CA ASP A 268 -17.58 -28.01 34.09
C ASP A 268 -17.77 -29.53 34.15
N SER A 269 -18.89 -30.07 33.62
CA SER A 269 -19.08 -31.54 33.55
C SER A 269 -18.16 -32.23 32.53
N THR A 270 -17.67 -31.51 31.51
CA THR A 270 -16.79 -32.08 30.48
C THR A 270 -15.32 -32.15 30.93
N LYS A 271 -14.97 -31.51 32.05
CA LYS A 271 -13.61 -31.50 32.60
C LYS A 271 -13.30 -32.73 33.47
N ASP A 272 -14.31 -33.44 33.95
CA ASP A 272 -14.16 -34.55 34.91
C ASP A 272 -14.09 -35.95 34.25
N SER A 273 -14.26 -36.05 32.92
CA SER A 273 -14.23 -37.34 32.19
C SER A 273 -12.92 -37.66 31.44
N THR A 274 -11.87 -36.85 31.60
CA THR A 274 -10.50 -37.18 31.14
C THR A 274 -9.53 -37.32 32.31
N LYS A 275 -9.92 -38.12 33.30
CA LYS A 275 -9.01 -38.58 34.35
C LYS A 275 -9.17 -40.07 34.61
N ASP A 276 -8.92 -40.88 33.59
CA ASP A 276 -8.49 -42.27 33.78
C ASP A 276 -7.84 -42.76 32.48
N THR A 277 -6.51 -42.72 32.42
CA THR A 277 -5.62 -43.85 32.08
C THR A 277 -4.18 -43.33 31.96
N SER A 278 -3.43 -43.39 33.06
CA SER A 278 -2.00 -43.73 33.10
C SER A 278 -1.50 -43.70 34.56
N LYS A 279 -1.65 -44.82 35.27
CA LYS A 279 -0.75 -45.24 36.36
C LYS A 279 0.53 -45.76 35.67
N ASP A 280 1.77 -45.58 36.11
CA ASP A 280 2.37 -45.58 37.46
C ASP A 280 3.89 -45.21 37.34
N PRO A 281 4.77 -45.29 38.36
CA PRO A 281 5.10 -44.28 39.38
C PRO A 281 6.62 -43.91 39.45
N THR A 282 6.98 -42.81 40.14
CA THR A 282 7.95 -42.87 41.26
C THR A 282 7.94 -41.61 42.14
N LYS A 283 8.05 -41.86 43.46
CA LYS A 283 8.19 -40.99 44.65
C LYS A 283 9.20 -39.84 44.51
N GLY A 284 9.14 -38.72 45.24
CA GLY A 284 8.21 -38.35 46.32
C GLY A 284 8.56 -36.99 46.97
N SER A 285 7.57 -36.44 47.69
CA SER A 285 7.62 -35.59 48.91
C SER A 285 8.78 -34.62 49.11
N THR A 286 8.51 -33.30 49.16
CA THR A 286 8.31 -32.55 50.41
C THR A 286 7.73 -31.14 50.19
N VAL A 287 6.99 -30.71 51.20
CA VAL A 287 6.30 -29.43 51.45
C VAL A 287 7.31 -28.31 51.76
N ASP A 288 7.12 -27.07 51.28
CA ASP A 288 6.75 -25.89 52.10
C ASP A 288 6.75 -24.58 51.29
N SER A 289 5.93 -23.67 51.78
CA SER A 289 5.67 -22.27 51.45
C SER A 289 6.89 -21.34 51.42
N THR A 290 6.79 -20.23 50.65
CA THR A 290 7.00 -18.82 51.09
C THR A 290 7.41 -17.89 49.92
N ILE A 291 6.61 -16.82 49.76
CA ILE A 291 6.89 -15.41 49.44
C ILE A 291 8.28 -15.00 48.89
N ASP A 292 8.20 -14.18 47.83
CA ASP A 292 8.98 -12.97 47.51
C ASP A 292 9.83 -12.88 46.22
N SER A 293 9.68 -11.67 45.70
CA SER A 293 10.27 -10.89 44.61
C SER A 293 11.70 -11.16 44.06
N THR A 294 11.83 -10.65 42.82
CA THR A 294 12.97 -9.95 42.18
C THR A 294 13.95 -10.69 41.26
N LYS A 295 13.90 -10.27 39.98
CA LYS A 295 15.01 -9.77 39.13
C LYS A 295 16.26 -10.63 38.89
N ASN A 296 16.40 -11.05 37.62
CA ASN A 296 17.39 -10.56 36.63
C ASN A 296 18.36 -11.59 36.03
N SER A 297 18.44 -11.50 34.69
CA SER A 297 19.65 -11.63 33.84
C SER A 297 20.16 -13.01 33.38
N ASN A 298 20.00 -13.19 32.06
CA ASN A 298 21.05 -13.43 31.03
C ASN A 298 21.78 -14.79 30.94
N LYS A 299 21.68 -15.46 29.77
CA LYS A 299 22.66 -15.46 28.64
C LYS A 299 22.94 -16.85 28.03
N ASP A 300 22.99 -16.88 26.68
CA ASP A 300 23.72 -17.79 25.76
C ASP A 300 23.34 -19.31 25.77
N SER A 301 23.35 -20.11 24.69
CA SER A 301 23.75 -19.98 23.28
C SER A 301 23.41 -21.30 22.53
N THR A 302 23.11 -21.22 21.22
CA THR A 302 23.38 -22.17 20.09
C THR A 302 23.48 -23.69 20.30
N GLU A 303 22.77 -24.49 19.48
CA GLU A 303 23.34 -25.21 18.31
C GLU A 303 22.33 -26.12 17.57
N ASP A 304 22.38 -26.03 16.24
CA ASP A 304 22.12 -26.99 15.16
C ASP A 304 21.30 -28.29 15.36
N SER A 305 20.38 -28.54 14.42
CA SER A 305 20.55 -29.68 13.49
C SER A 305 19.52 -29.67 12.34
N LYS A 306 20.06 -29.92 11.14
CA LYS A 306 19.39 -30.19 9.87
C LYS A 306 18.59 -31.48 9.92
N THR A 307 17.54 -31.57 9.11
CA THR A 307 17.25 -32.80 8.35
C THR A 307 16.41 -32.49 7.11
N GLU A 308 16.97 -32.86 5.96
CA GLU A 308 16.33 -32.94 4.65
C GLU A 308 15.40 -34.15 4.55
N GLY A 309 14.45 -34.09 3.61
CA GLY A 309 13.63 -35.22 3.14
C GLY A 309 12.41 -34.70 2.36
N SER A 310 12.58 -34.25 1.12
CA SER A 310 12.41 -35.02 -0.12
C SER A 310 10.96 -35.40 -0.47
N THR A 311 10.50 -34.84 -1.60
CA THR A 311 9.53 -35.39 -2.59
C THR A 311 8.07 -35.54 -2.13
N LYS A 312 7.03 -35.11 -2.86
CA LYS A 312 6.80 -35.29 -4.31
C LYS A 312 5.61 -34.44 -4.80
N ASP A 313 5.78 -33.91 -5.99
CA ASP A 313 4.85 -33.40 -7.01
C ASP A 313 3.40 -33.97 -6.97
N SER A 314 2.39 -33.08 -7.05
CA SER A 314 1.30 -33.22 -8.04
C SER A 314 0.52 -31.90 -8.19
N THR A 315 0.60 -31.34 -9.39
CA THR A 315 -0.33 -30.38 -9.98
C THR A 315 -1.79 -30.81 -9.87
N LYS A 316 -2.67 -29.87 -9.52
CA LYS A 316 -4.07 -29.84 -9.98
C LYS A 316 -4.65 -28.42 -9.82
N ASP A 317 -4.81 -27.76 -10.96
CA ASP A 317 -5.65 -26.57 -11.14
C ASP A 317 -7.13 -26.88 -10.84
N TRP A 318 -7.78 -25.96 -10.10
CA TRP A 318 -9.13 -25.37 -10.28
C TRP A 318 -9.79 -24.95 -8.93
N PRO A 319 -10.89 -24.16 -8.93
CA PRO A 319 -11.07 -22.75 -9.33
C PRO A 319 -11.38 -21.85 -8.11
N TYR A 320 -11.46 -20.54 -8.36
CA TYR A 320 -12.16 -19.58 -7.51
C TYR A 320 -13.57 -20.04 -7.11
N SER A 321 -13.84 -20.18 -5.81
CA SER A 321 -15.18 -20.00 -5.24
C SER A 321 -15.13 -19.93 -3.71
N LEU A 322 -15.78 -18.89 -3.17
CA LEU A 322 -16.27 -18.72 -1.80
C LEU A 322 -16.30 -20.01 -0.97
N ILE A 323 -15.61 -20.03 0.16
CA ILE A 323 -16.14 -20.55 1.44
C ILE A 323 -15.46 -19.76 2.57
N MET A 324 -16.19 -18.79 3.12
CA MET A 324 -15.98 -18.30 4.49
C MET A 324 -16.65 -19.30 5.43
N GLN A 325 -15.87 -20.11 6.13
CA GLN A 325 -16.24 -20.73 7.41
C GLN A 325 -15.01 -21.40 8.02
N GLU A 326 -14.42 -20.75 9.02
CA GLU A 326 -14.38 -21.21 10.41
C GLU A 326 -14.03 -20.04 11.34
#